data_AF-A0A495SUW5-F1
#
_entry.id   AF-A0A495SUW5-F1
#
_cell.length_a   1.000
_cell.length_b   1.000
_cell.length_c   1.000
_cell.angle_alpha   90.00
_cell.angle_beta   90.00
_cell.angle_gamma   90.00
#
_symmetry.space_group_name_H-M   'P 1'
#
loop_
_entity.id
_entity.type
_entity.pdbx_description
1 polymer ?
#
loop_
_entity_poly.entity_id
_entity_poly.type
_entity_poly.pdbx_seq_one_letter_code
_entity_poly.pdbx_strand_id
1 'polypeptide(L)'
;MSTRIDAPAEPAGSVGELCVVATIVNLREIEQVYGESIALGVRHAVYERALALSRSGRATVATTGAHIVFIFDQDFIDAANLATAGHHWCERYKADMVVAATVFAALEEKRLDFDREPVCAAGDSQDVTYYEVLLCEIRNGQRIRIGSLVGAVERLGMVRRLDEWVVDATIAALRRNPALRLGCNVSAHSATLDAWWTSIVSQLHADRCLASRLTIEITETAAMTSTTEARNFVRTFQALGCQIALDDLGKATTI
;
A
#
# COMPACT_ATOMS: atom_id res chain seq x y z
N MET A 1 50.70 9.22 49.25
CA MET A 1 49.68 10.27 49.45
C MET A 1 49.13 10.58 48.06
N SER A 2 48.01 9.96 47.70
CA SER A 2 47.48 9.93 46.33
C SER A 2 46.43 11.02 46.17
N THR A 3 46.68 11.98 45.29
CA THR A 3 45.74 13.07 44.97
C THR A 3 44.74 12.55 43.94
N ARG A 4 43.48 12.44 44.36
CA ARG A 4 42.33 12.04 43.53
C ARG A 4 41.83 13.29 42.80
N ILE A 5 41.76 13.24 41.48
CA ILE A 5 41.07 14.25 40.66
C ILE A 5 39.64 13.75 40.51
N ASP A 6 38.67 14.50 41.05
CA ASP A 6 37.26 14.18 40.95
C ASP A 6 36.77 14.39 39.49
N ALA A 7 36.12 13.35 38.95
CA ALA A 7 35.43 13.42 37.67
C ALA A 7 34.15 14.27 37.81
N PRO A 8 33.71 14.98 36.75
CA PRO A 8 32.47 15.74 36.81
C PRO A 8 31.28 14.79 37.00
N ALA A 9 30.33 15.22 37.83
CA ALA A 9 29.09 14.50 38.10
C ALA A 9 28.36 14.16 36.79
N GLU A 10 28.06 12.88 36.60
CA GLU A 10 27.20 12.41 35.51
C GLU A 10 25.82 13.09 35.62
N PRO A 11 25.23 13.57 34.51
CA PRO A 11 23.84 13.96 34.54
C PRO A 11 23.01 12.71 34.80
N ALA A 12 22.17 12.75 35.83
CA ALA A 12 21.14 11.76 36.10
C ALA A 12 20.08 11.82 34.98
N GLY A 13 20.41 11.27 33.81
CA GLY A 13 19.48 10.84 32.80
C GLY A 13 19.31 9.34 32.96
N SER A 14 18.10 8.90 33.30
CA SER A 14 17.74 7.49 33.23
C SER A 14 18.17 6.95 31.87
N VAL A 15 19.13 6.02 31.87
CA VAL A 15 19.46 5.24 30.68
C VAL A 15 18.21 4.41 30.40
N GLY A 16 17.32 4.92 29.56
CA GLY A 16 16.13 4.21 29.11
C GLY A 16 16.57 2.87 28.54
N GLU A 17 16.02 1.78 29.06
CA GLU A 17 16.44 0.45 28.69
C GLU A 17 16.15 0.24 27.21
N LEU A 18 17.22 0.03 26.45
CA LEU A 18 17.21 -0.17 25.01
C LEU A 18 16.38 -1.42 24.68
N CYS A 19 15.16 -1.26 24.18
CA CYS A 19 14.32 -2.38 23.78
C CYS A 19 14.57 -2.73 22.30
N VAL A 20 15.19 -3.88 22.05
CA VAL A 20 15.40 -4.44 20.71
C VAL A 20 14.20 -5.31 20.35
N VAL A 21 13.37 -4.93 19.36
CA VAL A 21 12.26 -5.79 18.90
C VAL A 21 12.08 -5.76 17.39
N ALA A 22 11.70 -6.92 16.86
CA ALA A 22 11.27 -7.26 15.50
C ALA A 22 12.37 -7.48 14.46
N THR A 23 13.18 -8.50 14.67
CA THR A 23 13.77 -9.23 13.55
C THR A 23 12.64 -9.88 12.74
N ILE A 24 12.62 -9.80 11.41
CA ILE A 24 11.86 -10.76 10.60
C ILE A 24 12.60 -12.11 10.68
N VAL A 25 12.58 -12.74 11.86
CA VAL A 25 13.27 -14.02 12.10
C VAL A 25 12.74 -15.11 11.17
N ASN A 26 11.48 -14.98 10.77
CA ASN A 26 10.78 -15.97 9.97
C ASN A 26 10.73 -15.57 8.49
N LEU A 27 11.56 -14.62 8.02
CA LEU A 27 11.50 -14.22 6.61
C LEU A 27 11.77 -15.38 5.65
N ARG A 28 12.72 -16.25 6.04
CA ARG A 28 12.99 -17.51 5.33
C ARG A 28 11.84 -18.50 5.42
N GLU A 29 11.12 -18.54 6.54
CA GLU A 29 9.94 -19.41 6.69
C GLU A 29 8.76 -18.85 5.88
N ILE A 30 8.58 -17.53 5.85
CA ILE A 30 7.60 -16.84 5.02
C ILE A 30 7.93 -17.08 3.54
N GLU A 31 9.20 -17.00 3.17
CA GLU A 31 9.67 -17.35 1.82
C GLU A 31 9.45 -18.84 1.50
N GLN A 32 9.69 -19.74 2.44
CA GLN A 32 9.45 -21.18 2.26
C GLN A 32 7.96 -21.54 2.15
N VAL A 33 7.09 -20.88 2.93
CA VAL A 33 5.67 -21.19 3.01
C VAL A 33 4.85 -20.43 1.97
N TYR A 34 5.24 -19.19 1.68
CA TYR A 34 4.48 -18.25 0.85
C TYR A 34 5.24 -17.73 -0.37
N GLY A 35 6.51 -18.10 -0.57
CA GLY A 35 7.30 -17.71 -1.73
C GLY A 35 8.11 -16.42 -1.57
N GLU A 36 9.12 -16.26 -2.43
CA GLU A 36 10.10 -15.16 -2.39
C GLU A 36 9.47 -13.77 -2.56
N SER A 37 8.44 -13.65 -3.40
CA SER A 37 7.81 -12.35 -3.68
C SER A 37 6.89 -11.90 -2.53
N ILE A 38 6.16 -12.81 -1.87
CA ILE A 38 5.46 -12.50 -0.61
C ILE A 38 6.45 -12.12 0.49
N ALA A 39 7.56 -12.85 0.61
CA ALA A 39 8.62 -12.50 1.56
C ALA A 39 9.22 -11.11 1.25
N LEU A 40 9.41 -10.77 -0.02
CA LEU A 40 9.87 -9.44 -0.44
C LEU A 40 8.84 -8.35 -0.09
N GLY A 41 7.55 -8.61 -0.31
CA GLY A 41 6.45 -7.72 0.06
C GLY A 41 6.39 -7.48 1.57
N VAL A 42 6.52 -8.53 2.38
CA VAL A 42 6.62 -8.45 3.85
C VAL A 42 7.85 -7.63 4.25
N ARG A 43 9.02 -7.91 3.66
CA ARG A 43 10.25 -7.15 3.93
C ARG A 43 10.06 -5.67 3.62
N HIS A 44 9.45 -5.34 2.49
CA HIS A 44 9.23 -3.96 2.06
C HIS A 44 8.23 -3.24 2.97
N ALA A 45 7.11 -3.88 3.33
CA ALA A 45 6.12 -3.30 4.23
C ALA A 45 6.69 -3.04 5.63
N VAL A 46 7.45 -4.00 6.17
CA VAL A 46 8.13 -3.86 7.46
C VAL A 46 9.15 -2.72 7.39
N TYR A 47 9.91 -2.61 6.29
CA TYR A 47 10.90 -1.55 6.09
C TYR A 47 10.26 -0.15 5.95
N GLU A 48 9.18 -0.01 5.18
CA GLU A 48 8.45 1.27 5.04
C GLU A 48 7.83 1.72 6.36
N ARG A 49 7.27 0.78 7.14
CA ARG A 49 6.77 1.08 8.48
C ARG A 49 7.90 1.53 9.41
N ALA A 50 9.07 0.91 9.27
CA ALA A 50 10.29 1.29 9.99
C ALA A 50 10.71 2.72 9.67
N LEU A 51 10.78 3.07 8.39
CA LEU A 51 11.14 4.41 7.93
C LEU A 51 10.14 5.47 8.43
N ALA A 52 8.85 5.17 8.40
CA ALA A 52 7.81 6.07 8.90
C ALA A 52 8.00 6.35 10.40
N LEU A 53 8.29 5.32 11.20
CA LEU A 53 8.56 5.47 12.63
C LEU A 53 9.86 6.23 12.88
N SER A 54 10.90 6.00 12.08
CA SER A 54 12.19 6.69 12.24
C SER A 54 12.11 8.18 11.89
N ARG A 55 11.37 8.55 10.83
CA ARG A 55 11.13 9.95 10.47
C ARG A 55 10.40 10.75 11.56
N SER A 56 9.67 10.06 12.44
CA SER A 56 9.01 10.70 13.59
C SER A 56 9.95 11.00 14.76
N GLY A 57 11.23 10.61 14.68
CA GLY A 57 12.23 10.78 15.73
C GLY A 57 12.08 9.81 16.91
N ARG A 58 11.19 8.82 16.79
CA ARG A 58 10.80 7.90 17.88
C ARG A 58 11.38 6.49 17.72
N ALA A 59 12.16 6.25 16.67
CA ALA A 59 12.84 4.99 16.43
C ALA A 59 14.10 5.14 15.57
N THR A 60 15.09 4.28 15.82
CA THR A 60 16.22 4.07 14.89
C THR A 60 16.06 2.71 14.23
N VAL A 61 16.30 2.66 12.91
CA VAL A 61 16.18 1.45 12.11
C VAL A 61 17.54 1.11 11.53
N ALA A 62 17.98 -0.12 11.72
CA ALA A 62 19.17 -0.66 11.06
C ALA A 62 18.80 -1.92 10.29
N THR A 63 19.44 -2.13 9.14
CA THR A 63 19.24 -3.34 8.32
C THR A 63 20.55 -4.11 8.19
N THR A 64 20.48 -5.43 8.34
CA THR A 64 21.59 -6.34 8.07
C THR A 64 21.08 -7.64 7.45
N GLY A 65 21.27 -7.78 6.13
CA GLY A 65 20.86 -8.97 5.38
C GLY A 65 19.36 -9.27 5.52
N ALA A 66 19.02 -10.36 6.22
CA ALA A 66 17.63 -10.79 6.47
C ALA A 66 16.99 -10.12 7.69
N HIS A 67 17.73 -9.27 8.40
CA HIS A 67 17.28 -8.67 9.66
C HIS A 67 17.03 -7.18 9.49
N ILE A 68 15.83 -6.76 9.87
CA ILE A 68 15.51 -5.36 10.15
C ILE A 68 15.51 -5.26 11.67
N VAL A 69 16.27 -4.33 12.23
CA VAL A 69 16.38 -4.10 13.66
C VAL A 69 15.76 -2.75 13.96
N PHE A 70 14.81 -2.74 14.90
CA PHE A 70 14.17 -1.53 15.39
C PHE A 70 14.64 -1.25 16.81
N ILE A 71 14.98 0.02 17.06
CA ILE A 71 15.30 0.54 18.38
C ILE A 71 14.26 1.63 18.66
N PHE A 72 13.45 1.44 19.70
CA PHE A 72 12.46 2.42 20.15
C PHE A 72 12.88 3.04 21.48
N ASP A 73 12.40 4.25 21.74
CA ASP A 73 12.39 4.82 23.09
C ASP A 73 11.31 4.10 23.93
N GLN A 74 11.61 3.78 25.19
CA GLN A 74 10.72 3.03 26.08
C GLN A 74 9.38 3.77 26.31
N ASP A 75 9.40 5.10 26.29
CA ASP A 75 8.20 5.94 26.36
C ASP A 75 7.23 5.73 25.18
N PHE A 76 7.73 5.25 24.03
CA PHE A 76 6.88 4.88 22.88
C PHE A 76 6.09 3.59 23.14
N ILE A 77 6.73 2.62 23.81
CA ILE A 77 6.09 1.35 24.18
C ILE A 77 5.00 1.61 25.22
N ASP A 78 5.27 2.47 26.20
CA ASP A 78 4.30 2.81 27.24
C ASP A 78 3.14 3.66 26.68
N ALA A 79 3.39 4.63 25.80
CA ALA A 79 2.31 5.38 25.14
C ALA A 79 1.47 4.52 24.17
N ALA A 80 2.07 3.50 23.54
CA ALA A 80 1.36 2.53 22.71
C ALA A 80 0.60 1.46 23.53
N ASN A 81 1.03 1.19 24.77
CA ASN A 81 0.45 0.16 25.63
C ASN A 81 -0.52 0.68 26.71
N LEU A 82 -0.50 1.97 27.08
CA LEU A 82 -1.31 2.48 28.20
C LEU A 82 -2.74 2.93 27.89
N ALA A 83 -3.25 2.71 26.67
CA ALA A 83 -4.66 2.98 26.40
C ALA A 83 -5.32 1.97 25.43
N THR A 84 -5.86 0.89 25.99
CA THR A 84 -7.20 0.37 25.64
C THR A 84 -7.36 -0.52 24.38
N ALA A 85 -6.74 -1.71 24.30
CA ALA A 85 -7.28 -2.87 23.51
C ALA A 85 -6.41 -4.14 23.67
N GLY A 86 -6.75 -5.04 24.58
CA GLY A 86 -6.04 -6.32 24.75
C GLY A 86 -6.05 -7.17 23.49
N HIS A 87 -4.92 -7.78 23.11
CA HIS A 87 -4.66 -8.86 22.12
C HIS A 87 -5.31 -8.83 20.71
N HIS A 88 -6.39 -8.10 20.47
CA HIS A 88 -7.18 -8.06 19.25
C HIS A 88 -6.43 -7.44 18.06
N TRP A 89 -5.49 -6.53 18.32
CA TRP A 89 -4.64 -5.97 17.27
C TRP A 89 -3.76 -7.06 16.63
N CYS A 90 -3.25 -8.02 17.42
CA CYS A 90 -2.40 -9.11 16.94
C CYS A 90 -3.23 -10.12 16.13
N GLU A 91 -4.43 -10.46 16.60
CA GLU A 91 -5.35 -11.35 15.87
C GLU A 91 -5.75 -10.74 14.51
N ARG A 92 -6.10 -9.45 14.50
CA ARG A 92 -6.45 -8.74 13.27
C ARG A 92 -5.26 -8.65 12.32
N TYR A 93 -4.06 -8.33 12.83
CA TYR A 93 -2.85 -8.30 12.02
C TYR A 93 -2.54 -9.66 11.37
N LYS A 94 -2.68 -10.77 12.13
CA LYS A 94 -2.54 -12.13 11.59
C LYS A 94 -3.58 -12.43 10.52
N ALA A 95 -4.85 -12.08 10.75
CA ALA A 95 -5.90 -12.27 9.77
C ALA A 95 -5.63 -11.48 8.48
N ASP A 96 -5.21 -10.22 8.60
CA ASP A 96 -4.85 -9.39 7.46
C ASP A 96 -3.67 -10.00 6.68
N MET A 97 -2.67 -10.56 7.37
CA MET A 97 -1.53 -11.25 6.73
C MET A 97 -1.95 -12.47 5.92
N VAL A 98 -2.90 -13.28 6.42
CA VAL A 98 -3.44 -14.43 5.68
C VAL A 98 -4.14 -13.95 4.40
N VAL A 99 -4.91 -12.87 4.48
CA VAL A 99 -5.57 -12.27 3.31
C VAL A 99 -4.55 -11.77 2.31
N ALA A 100 -3.57 -10.98 2.74
CA ALA A 100 -2.53 -10.45 1.85
C ALA A 100 -1.74 -11.57 1.17
N ALA A 101 -1.35 -12.61 1.91
CA ALA A 101 -0.67 -13.76 1.35
C ALA A 101 -1.52 -14.46 0.27
N THR A 102 -2.82 -14.59 0.49
CA THR A 102 -3.74 -15.18 -0.49
C THR A 102 -3.85 -14.33 -1.77
N VAL A 103 -3.94 -13.00 -1.63
CA VAL A 103 -4.01 -12.07 -2.77
C VAL A 103 -2.72 -12.10 -3.58
N PHE A 104 -1.55 -12.05 -2.94
CA PHE A 104 -0.27 -12.06 -3.64
C PHE A 104 0.06 -13.44 -4.24
N ALA A 105 -0.34 -14.54 -3.61
CA ALA A 105 -0.23 -15.87 -4.22
C ALA A 105 -1.07 -15.94 -5.51
N ALA A 106 -2.30 -15.43 -5.49
CA ALA A 106 -3.12 -15.36 -6.70
C ALA A 106 -2.51 -14.47 -7.79
N LEU A 107 -1.84 -13.38 -7.41
CA LEU A 107 -1.11 -12.50 -8.33
C LEU A 107 0.06 -13.25 -9.01
N GLU A 108 0.88 -13.93 -8.22
CA GLU A 108 2.05 -14.69 -8.70
C GLU A 108 1.64 -15.87 -9.59
N GLU A 109 0.59 -16.59 -9.20
CA GLU A 109 0.03 -17.71 -9.94
C GLU A 109 -0.79 -17.26 -11.17
N LYS A 110 -0.82 -15.95 -11.48
CA LYS A 110 -1.56 -15.35 -12.61
C LYS A 110 -3.04 -15.70 -12.60
N ARG A 111 -3.63 -15.78 -11.40
CA ARG A 111 -5.05 -16.06 -11.18
C ARG A 111 -5.87 -14.79 -10.93
N LEU A 112 -5.24 -13.61 -10.84
CA LEU A 112 -5.97 -12.36 -10.78
C LEU A 112 -6.46 -11.93 -12.18
N ASP A 113 -7.67 -11.38 -12.24
CA ASP A 113 -8.33 -10.84 -13.44
C ASP A 113 -9.30 -9.72 -13.02
N PHE A 114 -10.05 -9.19 -13.97
CA PHE A 114 -11.06 -8.17 -13.71
C PHE A 114 -12.46 -8.58 -14.13
N ASP A 115 -13.43 -8.22 -13.30
CA ASP A 115 -14.79 -7.97 -13.76
C ASP A 115 -14.95 -6.49 -14.14
N ARG A 116 -16.08 -6.13 -14.76
CA ARG A 116 -16.31 -4.76 -15.24
C ARG A 116 -17.70 -4.26 -14.91
N GLU A 117 -17.78 -3.04 -14.41
CA GLU A 117 -19.05 -2.34 -14.18
C GLU A 117 -19.11 -1.05 -15.00
N PRO A 118 -20.25 -0.76 -15.67
CA PRO A 118 -20.39 0.46 -16.47
C PRO A 118 -20.53 1.69 -15.55
N VAL A 119 -19.75 2.72 -15.84
CA VAL A 119 -19.92 4.06 -15.27
C VAL A 119 -20.56 4.95 -16.33
N CYS A 120 -21.80 5.35 -16.10
CA CYS A 120 -22.61 6.10 -17.07
C CYS A 120 -22.63 7.61 -16.78
N ALA A 121 -22.90 8.40 -17.81
CA ALA A 121 -23.06 9.84 -17.68
C ALA A 121 -24.25 10.19 -16.78
N ALA A 122 -24.14 11.30 -16.05
CA ALA A 122 -25.22 11.76 -15.17
C ALA A 122 -26.48 12.09 -15.99
N GLY A 123 -27.56 11.34 -15.74
CA GLY A 123 -28.85 11.53 -16.41
C GLY A 123 -29.10 10.61 -17.61
N ASP A 124 -28.13 9.79 -18.02
CA ASP A 124 -28.32 8.79 -19.07
C ASP A 124 -27.59 7.47 -18.74
N SER A 125 -28.36 6.44 -18.40
CA SER A 125 -27.81 5.11 -18.08
C SER A 125 -27.34 4.32 -19.31
N GLN A 126 -27.63 4.79 -20.52
CA GLN A 126 -27.16 4.19 -21.77
C GLN A 126 -25.83 4.81 -22.25
N ASP A 127 -25.47 6.00 -21.78
CA ASP A 127 -24.21 6.66 -22.13
C ASP A 127 -23.08 6.22 -21.20
N VAL A 128 -22.47 5.07 -21.51
CA VAL A 128 -21.33 4.53 -20.76
C VAL A 128 -20.09 5.37 -21.03
N THR A 129 -19.62 6.09 -20.01
CA THR A 129 -18.41 6.92 -20.08
C THR A 129 -17.15 6.06 -20.09
N TYR A 130 -17.09 5.07 -19.20
CA TYR A 130 -16.05 4.04 -19.12
C TYR A 130 -16.57 2.82 -18.32
N TYR A 131 -15.79 1.74 -18.28
CA TYR A 131 -16.05 0.60 -17.40
C TYR A 131 -15.03 0.56 -16.27
N GLU A 132 -15.48 0.61 -15.02
CA GLU A 132 -14.65 0.38 -13.84
C GLU A 132 -14.21 -1.09 -13.83
N VAL A 133 -12.91 -1.34 -13.62
CA VAL A 133 -12.39 -2.70 -13.43
C VAL A 133 -12.40 -3.07 -11.96
N LEU A 134 -13.02 -4.21 -11.67
CA LEU A 134 -13.16 -4.74 -10.32
C LEU A 134 -12.27 -5.96 -10.15
N LEU A 135 -11.40 -5.92 -9.13
CA LEU A 135 -10.43 -6.98 -8.88
C LEU A 135 -11.13 -8.32 -8.61
N CYS A 136 -10.78 -9.33 -9.41
CA CYS A 136 -11.25 -10.69 -9.30
C CYS A 136 -10.11 -11.69 -9.19
N GLU A 137 -10.43 -12.84 -8.62
CA GLU A 137 -9.63 -14.05 -8.70
C GLU A 137 -10.36 -15.10 -9.53
N ILE A 138 -9.65 -15.73 -10.45
CA ILE A 138 -10.12 -16.88 -11.21
C ILE A 138 -9.98 -18.12 -10.32
N ARG A 139 -11.12 -18.70 -9.93
CA ARG A 139 -11.21 -19.97 -9.22
C ARG A 139 -12.07 -20.94 -10.03
N ASN A 140 -11.53 -22.10 -10.39
CA ASN A 140 -12.24 -23.12 -11.17
C ASN A 140 -12.89 -22.57 -12.46
N GLY A 141 -12.22 -21.62 -13.13
CA GLY A 141 -12.71 -20.97 -14.35
C GLY A 141 -13.76 -19.87 -14.15
N GLN A 142 -14.15 -19.57 -12.90
CA GLN A 142 -15.08 -18.47 -12.57
C GLN A 142 -14.32 -17.28 -11.98
N ARG A 143 -14.73 -16.06 -12.35
CA ARG A 143 -14.24 -14.84 -11.72
C ARG A 143 -15.01 -14.58 -10.43
N ILE A 144 -14.30 -14.44 -9.32
CA ILE A 144 -14.85 -14.11 -8.02
C ILE A 144 -14.27 -12.76 -7.61
N ARG A 145 -15.14 -11.77 -7.36
CA ARG A 145 -14.70 -10.44 -6.90
C ARG A 145 -14.04 -10.55 -5.53
N ILE A 146 -12.87 -9.95 -5.40
CA ILE A 146 -12.07 -9.95 -4.17
C ILE A 146 -11.74 -8.53 -3.69
N GLY A 147 -12.45 -7.51 -4.17
CA GLY A 147 -12.26 -6.12 -3.75
C GLY A 147 -12.37 -5.91 -2.24
N SER A 148 -13.20 -6.70 -1.54
CA SER A 148 -13.31 -6.66 -0.07
C SER A 148 -12.03 -7.07 0.67
N LEU A 149 -11.11 -7.79 0.00
CA LEU A 149 -9.82 -8.19 0.57
C LEU A 149 -8.77 -7.08 0.51
N VAL A 150 -8.95 -6.09 -0.37
CA VAL A 150 -7.99 -4.99 -0.58
C VAL A 150 -7.76 -4.20 0.70
N GLY A 151 -8.81 -3.99 1.50
CA GLY A 151 -8.68 -3.25 2.77
C GLY A 151 -7.71 -3.89 3.77
N ALA A 152 -7.51 -5.22 3.74
CA ALA A 152 -6.47 -5.87 4.55
C ALA A 152 -5.07 -5.52 4.04
N VAL A 153 -4.88 -5.59 2.72
CA VAL A 153 -3.62 -5.24 2.04
C VAL A 153 -3.24 -3.78 2.27
N GLU A 154 -4.23 -2.88 2.27
CA GLU A 154 -4.06 -1.46 2.61
C GLU A 154 -3.60 -1.24 4.06
N ARG A 155 -4.25 -1.88 5.03
CA ARG A 155 -3.88 -1.76 6.45
C ARG A 155 -2.45 -2.23 6.73
N LEU A 156 -1.96 -3.17 5.93
CA LEU A 156 -0.61 -3.70 6.01
C LEU A 156 0.43 -2.84 5.27
N GLY A 157 0.01 -1.81 4.53
CA GLY A 157 0.90 -0.98 3.72
C GLY A 157 1.44 -1.70 2.49
N MET A 158 0.79 -2.78 2.03
CA MET A 158 1.25 -3.61 0.92
C MET A 158 0.54 -3.29 -0.41
N VAL A 159 -0.45 -2.39 -0.39
CA VAL A 159 -1.35 -2.16 -1.52
C VAL A 159 -0.65 -1.60 -2.76
N ARG A 160 0.50 -0.93 -2.58
CA ARG A 160 1.28 -0.33 -3.68
C ARG A 160 1.57 -1.30 -4.82
N ARG A 161 1.99 -2.52 -4.48
CA ARG A 161 2.32 -3.56 -5.46
C ARG A 161 1.07 -4.05 -6.19
N LEU A 162 -0.04 -4.16 -5.47
CA LEU A 162 -1.31 -4.56 -6.06
C LEU A 162 -1.82 -3.49 -7.04
N ASP A 163 -1.79 -2.22 -6.65
CA ASP A 163 -2.25 -1.10 -7.49
C ASP A 163 -1.42 -0.95 -8.76
N GLU A 164 -0.09 -1.06 -8.66
CA GLU A 164 0.79 -1.06 -9.83
C GLU A 164 0.39 -2.18 -10.81
N TRP A 165 0.18 -3.40 -10.30
CA TRP A 165 -0.27 -4.52 -11.13
C TRP A 165 -1.66 -4.27 -11.73
N VAL A 166 -2.59 -3.70 -10.96
CA VAL A 166 -3.94 -3.38 -11.44
C VAL A 166 -3.88 -2.41 -12.61
N VAL A 167 -3.11 -1.33 -12.49
CA VAL A 167 -2.96 -0.32 -13.55
C VAL A 167 -2.28 -0.92 -14.78
N ASP A 168 -1.20 -1.67 -14.62
CA ASP A 168 -0.50 -2.31 -15.75
C ASP A 168 -1.39 -3.32 -16.49
N ALA A 169 -2.14 -4.15 -15.76
CA ALA A 169 -3.10 -5.09 -16.34
C ALA A 169 -4.26 -4.36 -17.06
N THR A 170 -4.69 -3.21 -16.53
CA THR A 170 -5.69 -2.34 -17.18
C THR A 170 -5.15 -1.75 -18.48
N ILE A 171 -3.91 -1.25 -18.48
CA ILE A 171 -3.22 -0.78 -19.69
C ILE A 171 -3.12 -1.91 -20.73
N ALA A 172 -2.76 -3.13 -20.32
CA ALA A 172 -2.71 -4.28 -21.21
C ALA A 172 -4.09 -4.62 -21.80
N ALA A 173 -5.18 -4.46 -21.05
CA ALA A 173 -6.54 -4.63 -21.55
C ALA A 173 -6.93 -3.52 -22.55
N LEU A 174 -6.61 -2.25 -22.27
CA LEU A 174 -6.83 -1.12 -23.16
C LEU A 174 -6.06 -1.24 -24.48
N ARG A 175 -4.85 -1.82 -24.44
CA ARG A 175 -4.03 -2.06 -25.63
C ARG A 175 -4.62 -3.16 -26.52
N ARG A 176 -5.22 -4.19 -25.92
CA ARG A 176 -5.89 -5.28 -26.66
C ARG A 176 -7.19 -4.84 -27.33
N ASN A 177 -7.88 -3.84 -26.78
CA ASN A 177 -9.12 -3.35 -27.35
C ASN A 177 -9.17 -1.81 -27.38
N PRO A 178 -8.89 -1.20 -28.56
CA PRO A 178 -8.90 0.26 -28.74
C PRO A 178 -10.25 0.93 -28.49
N ALA A 179 -11.37 0.19 -28.54
CA ALA A 179 -12.70 0.73 -28.31
C ALA A 179 -13.08 0.83 -26.82
N LEU A 180 -12.33 0.16 -25.92
CA LEU A 180 -12.60 0.22 -24.48
C LEU A 180 -12.09 1.53 -23.87
N ARG A 181 -12.85 2.03 -22.91
CA ARG A 181 -12.43 3.00 -21.90
C ARG A 181 -12.57 2.31 -20.55
N LEU A 182 -11.50 2.30 -19.76
CA LEU A 182 -11.45 1.56 -18.50
C LEU A 182 -11.04 2.49 -17.37
N GLY A 183 -11.72 2.34 -16.24
CA GLY A 183 -11.35 2.95 -14.96
C GLY A 183 -10.74 1.89 -14.05
N CYS A 184 -9.71 2.26 -13.29
CA CYS A 184 -9.11 1.36 -12.30
C CYS A 184 -8.84 2.10 -10.99
N ASN A 185 -9.08 1.38 -9.90
CA ASN A 185 -8.88 1.88 -8.55
C ASN A 185 -7.39 1.93 -8.18
N VAL A 186 -6.99 3.04 -7.56
CA VAL A 186 -5.67 3.25 -6.97
C VAL A 186 -5.87 3.75 -5.55
N SER A 187 -5.34 3.00 -4.58
CA SER A 187 -5.46 3.35 -3.18
C SER A 187 -4.74 4.65 -2.83
N ALA A 188 -5.20 5.29 -1.76
CA ALA A 188 -4.59 6.51 -1.23
C ALA A 188 -3.09 6.41 -0.98
N HIS A 189 -2.67 5.29 -0.39
CA HIS A 189 -1.27 5.01 -0.10
C HIS A 189 -0.42 4.83 -1.37
N SER A 190 -1.05 4.65 -2.54
CA SER A 190 -0.39 4.46 -3.83
C SER A 190 -0.31 5.74 -4.66
N ALA A 191 -1.12 6.76 -4.34
CA ALA A 191 -1.16 8.06 -5.00
C ALA A 191 0.04 8.96 -4.63
N THR A 192 1.26 8.47 -4.86
CA THR A 192 2.53 9.21 -4.71
C THR A 192 3.42 8.83 -5.87
N LEU A 193 4.17 9.77 -6.44
CA LEU A 193 5.09 9.45 -7.53
C LEU A 193 6.43 8.97 -6.99
N ASP A 194 6.70 7.69 -7.16
CA ASP A 194 7.97 7.04 -6.84
C ASP A 194 8.35 6.00 -7.89
N ALA A 195 9.36 5.18 -7.59
CA ALA A 195 9.93 4.22 -8.52
C ALA A 195 8.90 3.22 -9.08
N TRP A 196 7.87 2.85 -8.31
CA TRP A 196 6.84 1.90 -8.73
C TRP A 196 6.06 2.38 -9.96
N TRP A 197 5.88 3.69 -10.11
CA TRP A 197 5.13 4.25 -11.24
C TRP A 197 5.96 4.49 -12.49
N THR A 198 7.29 4.35 -12.42
CA THR A 198 8.21 4.72 -13.51
C THR A 198 7.86 4.03 -14.83
N SER A 199 7.61 2.72 -14.78
CA SER A 199 7.25 1.93 -15.98
C SER A 199 5.92 2.39 -16.56
N ILE A 200 4.89 2.53 -15.72
CA ILE A 200 3.54 2.94 -16.10
C ILE A 200 3.55 4.35 -16.71
N VAL A 201 4.24 5.30 -16.07
CA VAL A 201 4.41 6.66 -16.59
C VAL A 201 5.09 6.64 -17.96
N SER A 202 6.14 5.84 -18.14
CA SER A 202 6.81 5.70 -19.43
C SER A 202 5.88 5.12 -20.50
N GLN A 203 5.08 4.10 -20.17
CA GLN A 203 4.12 3.49 -21.09
C GLN A 203 3.05 4.49 -21.53
N LEU A 204 2.45 5.22 -20.58
CA LEU A 204 1.41 6.21 -20.84
C LEU A 204 1.96 7.42 -21.60
N HIS A 205 3.21 7.82 -21.35
CA HIS A 205 3.84 8.90 -22.10
C HIS A 205 4.03 8.54 -23.58
N ALA A 206 4.40 7.29 -23.86
CA ALA A 206 4.61 6.78 -25.21
C ALA A 206 3.30 6.60 -26.01
N ASP A 207 2.18 6.34 -25.33
CA ASP A 207 0.87 6.12 -25.96
C ASP A 207 -0.22 7.00 -25.33
N ARG A 208 -0.26 8.26 -25.78
CA ARG A 208 -1.24 9.26 -25.32
C ARG A 208 -2.68 8.91 -25.70
N CYS A 209 -2.89 8.18 -26.80
CA CYS A 209 -4.21 7.73 -27.21
C CYS A 209 -4.76 6.68 -26.24
N LEU A 210 -3.92 5.73 -25.82
CA LEU A 210 -4.28 4.80 -24.76
C LEU A 210 -4.51 5.52 -23.43
N ALA A 211 -3.63 6.45 -23.04
CA ALA A 211 -3.77 7.21 -21.80
C ALA A 211 -5.12 7.92 -21.71
N SER A 212 -5.62 8.50 -22.82
CA SER A 212 -6.92 9.19 -22.87
C SER A 212 -8.15 8.29 -22.63
N ARG A 213 -7.97 6.97 -22.63
CA ARG A 213 -9.02 5.97 -22.37
C ARG A 213 -8.88 5.31 -21.00
N LEU A 214 -7.89 5.73 -20.21
CA LEU A 214 -7.65 5.26 -18.85
C LEU A 214 -8.17 6.30 -17.85
N THR A 215 -9.09 5.87 -16.98
CA THR A 215 -9.49 6.62 -15.79
C THR A 215 -8.75 6.04 -14.58
N ILE A 216 -8.10 6.90 -13.80
CA ILE A 216 -7.57 6.54 -12.48
C ILE A 216 -8.59 6.99 -11.44
N GLU A 217 -9.15 6.03 -10.72
CA GLU A 217 -10.08 6.26 -9.62
C GLU A 217 -9.30 6.24 -8.31
N ILE A 218 -9.31 7.36 -7.60
CA ILE A 218 -8.61 7.51 -6.33
C ILE A 218 -9.65 7.61 -5.22
N THR A 219 -9.58 6.73 -4.22
CA THR A 219 -10.51 6.76 -3.08
C THR A 219 -10.39 8.07 -2.28
N GLU A 220 -11.51 8.63 -1.81
CA GLU A 220 -11.60 9.97 -1.18
C GLU A 220 -10.57 10.19 -0.05
N THR A 221 -10.26 9.16 0.74
CA THR A 221 -9.29 9.25 1.84
C THR A 221 -7.89 9.71 1.36
N ALA A 222 -7.55 9.44 0.09
CA ALA A 222 -6.34 9.93 -0.57
C ALA A 222 -6.39 11.43 -0.90
N ALA A 223 -7.54 11.90 -1.35
CA ALA A 223 -7.73 13.29 -1.77
C ALA A 223 -7.84 14.20 -0.54
N MET A 224 -8.46 13.71 0.54
CA MET A 224 -8.60 14.44 1.81
C MET A 224 -7.28 14.64 2.56
N THR A 225 -6.28 13.77 2.36
CA THR A 225 -4.96 14.00 2.95
C THR A 225 -4.20 15.17 2.30
N SER A 226 -4.67 15.70 1.16
CA SER A 226 -4.22 16.94 0.51
C SER A 226 -2.69 17.14 0.54
N THR A 227 -1.92 16.06 0.48
CA THR A 227 -0.48 16.12 0.51
C THR A 227 0.04 16.56 -0.86
N THR A 228 1.19 17.23 -0.87
CA THR A 228 1.84 17.69 -2.12
C THR A 228 2.06 16.52 -3.08
N GLU A 229 2.30 15.33 -2.55
CA GLU A 229 2.52 14.07 -3.26
C GLU A 229 1.29 13.62 -4.06
N ALA A 230 0.11 13.60 -3.44
CA ALA A 230 -1.14 13.21 -4.10
C ALA A 230 -1.50 14.17 -5.23
N ARG A 231 -1.31 15.48 -5.01
CA ARG A 231 -1.51 16.50 -6.05
C ARG A 231 -0.54 16.32 -7.22
N ASN A 232 0.72 16.01 -6.94
CA ASN A 232 1.72 15.76 -7.97
C ASN A 232 1.39 14.50 -8.78
N PHE A 233 0.95 13.43 -8.10
CA PHE A 233 0.47 12.21 -8.74
C PHE A 233 -0.68 12.49 -9.71
N VAL A 234 -1.75 13.13 -9.24
CA VAL A 234 -2.92 13.52 -10.05
C VAL A 234 -2.50 14.36 -11.26
N ARG A 235 -1.72 15.42 -11.04
CA ARG A 235 -1.27 16.31 -12.12
C ARG A 235 -0.44 15.57 -13.16
N THR A 236 0.38 14.62 -12.74
CA THR A 236 1.22 13.85 -13.66
C THR A 236 0.39 12.94 -14.54
N PHE A 237 -0.56 12.18 -13.97
CA PHE A 237 -1.44 11.32 -14.76
C PHE A 237 -2.37 12.12 -15.68
N GLN A 238 -2.89 13.28 -15.23
CA GLN A 238 -3.62 14.21 -16.11
C GLN A 238 -2.74 14.74 -17.26
N ALA A 239 -1.50 15.13 -16.96
CA ALA A 239 -0.55 15.60 -17.97
C ALA A 239 -0.13 14.49 -18.94
N LEU A 240 -0.26 13.21 -18.56
CA LEU A 240 -0.12 12.05 -19.44
C LEU A 240 -1.35 11.81 -20.32
N GLY A 241 -2.50 12.39 -19.98
CA GLY A 241 -3.76 12.30 -20.72
C GLY A 241 -4.81 11.43 -20.05
N CYS A 242 -4.52 10.85 -18.89
CA CYS A 242 -5.50 10.05 -18.14
C CYS A 242 -6.63 10.93 -17.59
N GLN A 243 -7.82 10.34 -17.49
CA GLN A 243 -8.91 10.90 -16.70
C GLN A 243 -8.67 10.57 -15.22
N ILE A 244 -9.07 11.46 -14.32
CA ILE A 244 -9.00 11.22 -12.87
C ILE A 244 -10.41 11.33 -12.33
N ALA A 245 -10.81 10.32 -11.56
CA ALA A 245 -12.03 10.30 -10.79
C ALA A 245 -11.70 10.15 -9.30
N LEU A 246 -12.54 10.74 -8.45
CA LEU A 246 -12.49 10.51 -7.01
C LEU A 246 -13.61 9.55 -6.66
N ASP A 247 -13.25 8.37 -6.18
CA ASP A 247 -14.20 7.37 -5.74
C ASP A 247 -14.57 7.59 -4.26
N ASP A 248 -15.79 7.22 -3.87
CA ASP A 248 -16.43 7.37 -2.55
C ASP A 248 -17.03 8.76 -2.17
N LEU A 249 -17.21 9.69 -3.12
CA LEU A 249 -18.01 10.92 -2.90
C LEU A 249 -19.52 10.59 -2.71
N GLY A 250 -19.91 10.05 -1.55
CA GLY A 250 -21.33 9.79 -1.28
C GLY A 250 -21.71 8.76 -0.22
N LYS A 251 -20.78 8.03 0.42
CA LYS A 251 -21.14 7.27 1.64
C LYS A 251 -21.13 8.20 2.85
N ALA A 252 -22.06 9.16 2.86
CA ALA A 252 -22.45 9.80 4.11
C ALA A 252 -22.85 8.67 5.07
N THR A 253 -22.07 8.52 6.14
CA THR A 253 -22.49 7.69 7.28
C THR A 253 -23.85 8.23 7.67
N THR A 254 -24.90 7.43 7.45
CA THR A 254 -26.20 7.72 8.06
C THR A 254 -25.95 7.62 9.56
N ILE A 255 -25.96 8.79 10.21
CA ILE A 255 -25.83 8.96 11.66
C ILE A 255 -27.06 8.38 12.33
#